data_AF-A0A7X1ZDU5-F1
#
_entry.id   AF-A0A7X1ZDU5-F1
#
_cell.length_a   1.000
_cell.length_b   1.000
_cell.length_c   1.000
_cell.angle_alpha   90.00
_cell.angle_beta   90.00
_cell.angle_gamma   90.00
#
_symmetry.space_group_name_H-M   'P 1'
#
loop_
_entity.id
_entity.type
_entity.pdbx_description
1 polymer ?
#
loop_
_entity_poly.entity_id
_entity_poly.type
_entity_poly.pdbx_seq_one_letter_code
_entity_poly.pdbx_strand_id
1 'polypeptide(L)'
;MSRDPAEPPEIDPVMESAYNCRAAVPEHPEIFDRWSRSSADARAWAGRHVRRDIRYGHGPRRTMDVFGAGMTALPRPVLIVLHGGYWQAMDKSVFGFLAPPFVEAGAAVVILNYPLCPDEPLSAITNAVREAIQVLWQDASILGLDRHRFVVAGHSAGGHLVAQMLCTNWPGLDAGMPLDTLKGGIAISGLFDLRPLVRTSINGALRLDTAAAERNSPLFGTPLPGVSLTLAVGELESDAFHDQSGRLLQRWIAQGAHATWIPLPGRHHFTALEALADPRHELFHDALGRLGVPASGRS
;
A
#
# COMPACT_ATOMS: atom_id res chain seq x y z
N MET A 1 -33.08 21.51 -6.16
CA MET A 1 -33.64 20.23 -6.62
C MET A 1 -32.92 19.12 -5.86
N SER A 2 -33.62 18.52 -4.90
CA SER A 2 -33.14 17.35 -4.16
C SER A 2 -32.92 16.23 -5.17
N ARG A 3 -31.68 15.75 -5.35
CA ARG A 3 -31.49 14.45 -6.01
C ARG A 3 -32.01 13.42 -5.02
N ASP A 4 -33.03 12.67 -5.40
CA ASP A 4 -33.38 11.44 -4.70
C ASP A 4 -32.10 10.62 -4.47
N PRO A 5 -31.94 9.96 -3.31
CA PRO A 5 -30.88 9.00 -3.14
C PRO A 5 -31.05 7.95 -4.24
N ALA A 6 -30.08 7.89 -5.15
CA ALA A 6 -30.06 6.87 -6.19
C ALA A 6 -30.26 5.52 -5.52
N GLU A 7 -31.16 4.68 -6.06
CA GLU A 7 -31.34 3.32 -5.57
C GLU A 7 -29.97 2.64 -5.45
N PRO A 8 -29.71 1.91 -4.35
CA PRO A 8 -28.44 1.23 -4.17
C PRO A 8 -28.21 0.31 -5.37
N PRO A 9 -26.98 0.30 -5.94
CA PRO A 9 -26.70 -0.48 -7.13
C PRO A 9 -26.99 -1.96 -6.86
N GLU A 10 -27.61 -2.63 -7.84
CA GLU A 10 -27.88 -4.07 -7.77
C GLU A 10 -26.57 -4.83 -7.57
N ILE A 11 -26.46 -5.52 -6.44
CA ILE A 11 -25.29 -6.33 -6.09
C ILE A 11 -25.25 -7.55 -7.01
N ASP A 12 -24.12 -7.75 -7.68
CA ASP A 12 -23.84 -8.93 -8.49
C ASP A 12 -23.23 -10.02 -7.58
N PRO A 13 -23.91 -11.16 -7.36
CA PRO A 13 -23.43 -12.19 -6.43
C PRO A 13 -22.07 -12.79 -6.82
N VAL A 14 -21.76 -12.85 -8.12
CA VAL A 14 -20.47 -13.38 -8.61
C VAL A 14 -19.36 -12.40 -8.25
N MET A 15 -19.57 -11.11 -8.48
CA MET A 15 -18.61 -10.07 -8.10
C MET A 15 -18.47 -9.97 -6.58
N GLU A 16 -19.58 -10.03 -5.84
CA GLU A 16 -19.56 -10.01 -4.38
C GLU A 16 -18.71 -11.15 -3.82
N SER A 17 -18.94 -12.38 -4.27
CA SER A 17 -18.15 -13.54 -3.84
C SER A 17 -16.68 -13.41 -4.22
N ALA A 18 -16.36 -12.80 -5.37
CA ALA A 18 -15.00 -12.66 -5.86
C ALA A 18 -14.16 -11.64 -5.06
N TYR A 19 -14.80 -10.61 -4.48
CA TYR A 19 -14.11 -9.53 -3.77
C TYR A 19 -14.35 -9.53 -2.25
N ASN A 20 -15.21 -10.38 -1.71
CA ASN A 20 -15.44 -10.42 -0.27
C ASN A 20 -14.37 -11.25 0.46
N CYS A 21 -13.18 -10.67 0.66
CA CYS A 21 -12.05 -11.34 1.31
C CYS A 21 -12.33 -11.79 2.75
N ARG A 22 -13.22 -11.10 3.47
CA ARG A 22 -13.60 -11.46 4.85
C ARG A 22 -14.51 -12.68 4.88
N ALA A 23 -15.41 -12.83 3.91
CA ALA A 23 -16.20 -14.04 3.74
C ALA A 23 -15.32 -15.23 3.30
N ALA A 24 -14.34 -14.98 2.43
CA ALA A 24 -13.39 -16.01 1.99
C ALA A 24 -12.41 -16.48 3.07
N VAL A 25 -12.18 -15.68 4.12
CA VAL A 25 -11.31 -16.03 5.26
C VAL A 25 -12.05 -15.72 6.57
N PRO A 26 -12.88 -16.65 7.06
CA PRO A 26 -13.66 -16.48 8.28
C PRO A 26 -12.80 -16.17 9.53
N GLU A 27 -11.55 -16.63 9.57
CA GLU A 27 -10.60 -16.47 10.67
C GLU A 27 -9.91 -15.09 10.69
N HIS A 28 -10.28 -14.18 9.78
CA HIS A 28 -9.68 -12.84 9.71
C HIS A 28 -9.69 -12.04 11.02
N PRO A 29 -10.68 -12.16 11.96
CA PRO A 29 -10.61 -11.44 13.22
C PRO A 29 -9.39 -11.85 14.05
N GLU A 30 -9.06 -13.14 14.10
CA GLU A 30 -7.90 -13.65 14.84
C GLU A 30 -6.58 -13.17 14.23
N ILE A 31 -6.54 -13.06 12.90
CA ILE A 31 -5.39 -12.52 12.16
C ILE A 31 -5.20 -11.05 12.48
N PHE A 32 -6.28 -10.25 12.48
CA PHE A 32 -6.21 -8.82 12.80
C PHE A 32 -5.84 -8.57 14.26
N ASP A 33 -6.32 -9.41 15.18
CA ASP A 33 -5.91 -9.37 16.58
C ASP A 33 -4.42 -9.69 16.75
N ARG A 34 -3.92 -10.71 16.03
CA ARG A 34 -2.48 -11.02 15.98
C ARG A 34 -1.68 -9.83 15.46
N TRP A 35 -2.07 -9.24 14.33
CA TRP A 35 -1.39 -8.07 13.77
C TRP A 35 -1.40 -6.88 14.72
N SER A 36 -2.52 -6.65 15.42
CA SER A 36 -2.65 -5.58 16.41
C SER A 36 -1.72 -5.79 17.61
N ARG A 37 -1.66 -7.02 18.14
CA ARG A 37 -0.72 -7.38 19.23
C ARG A 37 0.73 -7.25 18.78
N SER A 38 1.11 -7.87 17.66
CA SER A 38 2.47 -7.80 17.12
C SER A 38 2.89 -6.36 16.76
N SER A 39 1.94 -5.51 16.37
CA SER A 39 2.22 -4.09 16.12
C SER A 39 2.40 -3.29 17.41
N ALA A 40 1.71 -3.66 18.49
CA ALA A 40 1.98 -3.11 19.81
C ALA A 40 3.38 -3.51 20.30
N ASP A 41 3.75 -4.78 20.12
CA ASP A 41 5.08 -5.30 20.45
C ASP A 41 6.17 -4.60 19.63
N ALA A 42 5.95 -4.40 18.32
CA ALA A 42 6.89 -3.68 17.45
C ALA A 42 7.10 -2.22 17.91
N ARG A 43 6.04 -1.54 18.37
CA ARG A 43 6.17 -0.19 18.95
C ARG A 43 6.94 -0.20 20.27
N ALA A 44 6.67 -1.18 21.13
CA ALA A 44 7.39 -1.33 22.41
C ALA A 44 8.87 -1.62 22.17
N TRP A 45 9.18 -2.52 21.25
CA TRP A 45 10.54 -2.86 20.81
C TRP A 45 11.29 -1.64 20.25
N ALA A 46 10.64 -0.84 19.40
CA ALA A 46 11.27 0.35 18.82
C ALA A 46 11.53 1.45 19.87
N GLY A 47 10.71 1.53 20.93
CA GLY A 47 10.89 2.48 22.02
C GLY A 47 10.98 3.93 21.53
N ARG A 48 12.10 4.61 21.79
CA ARG A 48 12.33 5.99 21.32
C ARG A 48 12.57 6.12 19.81
N HIS A 49 12.75 5.01 19.11
CA HIS A 49 13.06 4.96 17.67
C HIS A 49 11.83 4.82 16.78
N VAL A 50 10.63 4.96 17.35
CA VAL A 50 9.39 5.18 16.60
C VAL A 50 8.86 6.57 16.88
N ARG A 51 8.73 7.40 15.84
CA ARG A 51 8.01 8.67 15.92
C ARG A 51 6.57 8.42 15.51
N ARG A 52 5.63 8.64 16.42
CA ARG A 52 4.22 8.31 16.23
C ARG A 52 3.40 9.53 15.84
N ASP A 53 2.34 9.27 15.09
CA ASP A 53 1.29 10.23 14.78
C ASP A 53 1.81 11.53 14.17
N ILE A 54 2.89 11.43 13.37
CA ILE A 54 3.41 12.55 12.58
C ILE A 54 2.31 12.95 11.60
N ARG A 55 1.87 14.20 11.68
CA ARG A 55 0.84 14.74 10.80
C ARG A 55 1.48 15.20 9.49
N TYR A 56 0.89 14.80 8.38
CA TYR A 56 1.29 15.29 7.05
C TYR A 56 0.25 16.22 6.41
N GLY A 57 -0.93 16.36 7.01
CA GLY A 57 -1.99 17.21 6.49
C GLY A 57 -3.12 17.40 7.48
N HIS A 58 -4.18 18.08 7.05
CA HIS A 58 -5.33 18.35 7.92
C HIS A 58 -6.23 17.12 8.09
N GLY A 59 -6.49 16.75 9.34
CA GLY A 59 -7.55 15.81 9.71
C GLY A 59 -7.01 14.68 10.59
N PRO A 60 -7.90 13.89 11.21
CA PRO A 60 -7.48 12.90 12.19
C PRO A 60 -6.70 11.72 11.58
N ARG A 61 -6.95 11.40 10.29
CA ARG A 61 -6.31 10.27 9.60
C ARG A 61 -5.10 10.65 8.75
N ARG A 62 -4.75 11.93 8.64
CA ARG A 62 -3.55 12.36 7.89
C ARG A 62 -2.31 12.25 8.77
N THR A 63 -2.02 11.02 9.18
CA THR A 63 -0.96 10.69 10.14
C THR A 63 -0.11 9.51 9.69
N MET A 64 1.11 9.41 10.21
CA MET A 64 2.00 8.27 9.97
C MET A 64 2.86 7.98 11.19
N ASP A 65 3.27 6.72 11.31
CA ASP A 65 4.29 6.28 12.26
C ASP A 65 5.58 5.98 11.50
N VAL A 66 6.70 6.52 11.97
CA VAL A 66 8.02 6.33 11.37
C VAL A 66 8.90 5.53 12.32
N PHE A 67 9.15 4.27 11.99
CA PHE A 67 10.02 3.36 12.69
C PHE A 67 11.46 3.46 12.15
N GLY A 68 12.44 3.42 13.05
CA GLY A 68 13.86 3.50 12.70
C GLY A 68 14.41 4.93 12.57
N ALA A 69 13.57 5.94 12.80
CA ALA A 69 13.97 7.35 12.73
C ALA A 69 15.06 7.66 13.77
N GLY A 70 16.18 8.25 13.31
CA GLY A 70 17.29 8.65 14.18
C GLY A 70 17.97 7.50 14.95
N MET A 71 17.83 6.25 14.50
CA MET A 71 18.58 5.11 15.07
C MET A 71 20.08 5.19 14.77
N THR A 72 20.44 5.81 13.65
CA THR A 72 21.81 5.92 13.15
C THR A 72 22.14 7.37 12.81
N ALA A 73 23.42 7.72 12.78
CA ALA A 73 23.87 9.02 12.30
C ALA A 73 23.66 9.18 10.78
N LEU A 74 23.65 8.07 10.03
CA LEU A 74 23.40 8.06 8.59
C LEU A 74 21.89 8.01 8.28
N PRO A 75 21.42 8.75 7.26
CA PRO A 75 20.06 8.66 6.76
C PRO A 75 19.71 7.25 6.26
N ARG A 76 18.50 6.78 6.59
CA ARG A 76 18.04 5.42 6.27
C ARG A 76 17.13 5.41 5.03
N PRO A 77 17.27 4.43 4.12
CA PRO A 77 16.31 4.24 3.04
C PRO A 77 14.94 3.88 3.63
N VAL A 78 13.86 4.22 2.93
CA VAL A 78 12.50 4.23 3.50
C VAL A 78 11.57 3.28 2.77
N LEU A 79 11.01 2.33 3.51
CA LEU A 79 9.84 1.56 3.06
C LEU A 79 8.57 2.26 3.56
N ILE A 80 7.74 2.74 2.63
CA ILE A 80 6.45 3.35 2.91
C ILE A 80 5.38 2.29 2.74
N VAL A 81 4.64 1.96 3.80
CA VAL A 81 3.62 0.92 3.81
C VAL A 81 2.24 1.55 3.79
N LEU A 82 1.45 1.15 2.79
CA LEU A 82 0.06 1.53 2.59
C LEU A 82 -0.84 0.36 2.96
N HIS A 83 -1.67 0.54 3.98
CA HIS A 83 -2.51 -0.55 4.49
C HIS A 83 -3.68 -0.90 3.57
N GLY A 84 -4.34 -2.02 3.83
CA GLY A 84 -5.55 -2.45 3.12
C GLY A 84 -6.84 -1.92 3.76
N GLY A 85 -7.96 -2.60 3.52
CA GLY A 85 -9.26 -2.27 4.14
C GLY A 85 -10.26 -1.58 3.22
N TYR A 86 -10.19 -1.84 1.91
CA TYR A 86 -11.14 -1.31 0.91
C TYR A 86 -11.35 0.21 0.98
N TRP A 87 -10.31 0.96 1.34
CA TRP A 87 -10.35 2.42 1.53
C TRP A 87 -11.41 2.91 2.53
N GLN A 88 -12.02 2.01 3.30
CA GLN A 88 -13.13 2.31 4.21
C GLN A 88 -12.89 1.81 5.64
N ALA A 89 -11.75 1.16 5.89
CA ALA A 89 -11.42 0.58 7.19
C ALA A 89 -9.91 0.52 7.44
N MET A 90 -9.57 0.01 8.64
CA MET A 90 -8.22 -0.23 9.17
C MET A 90 -7.46 1.02 9.55
N ASP A 91 -6.40 0.85 10.33
CA ASP A 91 -5.55 1.92 10.87
C ASP A 91 -4.10 1.48 10.94
N LYS A 92 -3.15 2.41 10.77
CA LYS A 92 -1.69 2.19 10.84
C LYS A 92 -1.26 1.45 12.11
N SER A 93 -2.01 1.60 13.21
CA SER A 93 -1.74 0.92 14.47
C SER A 93 -1.77 -0.61 14.39
N VAL A 94 -2.42 -1.19 13.36
CA VAL A 94 -2.50 -2.63 13.12
C VAL A 94 -1.33 -3.18 12.29
N PHE A 95 -0.52 -2.32 11.67
CA PHE A 95 0.50 -2.74 10.68
C PHE A 95 1.95 -2.46 11.10
N GLY A 96 2.17 -2.02 12.34
CA GLY A 96 3.51 -1.83 12.91
C GLY A 96 4.37 -3.09 12.92
N PHE A 97 3.77 -4.28 12.92
CA PHE A 97 4.49 -5.57 12.88
C PHE A 97 5.36 -5.76 11.63
N LEU A 98 5.11 -4.99 10.56
CA LEU A 98 5.92 -5.02 9.36
C LEU A 98 7.28 -4.33 9.56
N ALA A 99 7.42 -3.46 10.56
CA ALA A 99 8.60 -2.62 10.70
C ALA A 99 9.88 -3.33 11.18
N PRO A 100 9.85 -4.18 12.23
CA PRO A 100 11.08 -4.72 12.84
C PRO A 100 12.09 -5.34 11.87
N PRO A 101 11.73 -6.27 10.96
CA PRO A 101 12.72 -6.93 10.12
C PRO A 101 13.44 -5.96 9.15
N PHE A 102 12.74 -4.94 8.65
CA PHE A 102 13.35 -3.90 7.82
C PHE A 102 14.21 -2.92 8.63
N VAL A 103 13.78 -2.60 9.85
CA VAL A 103 14.56 -1.75 10.76
C VAL A 103 15.84 -2.46 11.21
N GLU A 104 15.81 -3.75 11.46
CA GLU A 104 17.01 -4.54 11.73
C GLU A 104 17.94 -4.62 10.51
N ALA A 105 17.38 -4.71 9.31
CA ALA A 105 18.15 -4.73 8.06
C ALA A 105 18.81 -3.38 7.72
N GLY A 106 18.41 -2.27 8.33
CA GLY A 106 19.01 -0.95 8.06
C GLY A 106 18.10 0.07 7.37
N ALA A 107 16.84 -0.28 7.09
CA ALA A 107 15.83 0.65 6.55
C ALA A 107 15.03 1.35 7.64
N ALA A 108 14.37 2.45 7.32
CA ALA A 108 13.26 3.00 8.09
C ALA A 108 11.96 2.51 7.48
N VAL A 109 10.92 2.39 8.31
CA VAL A 109 9.58 1.98 7.85
C VAL A 109 8.56 3.02 8.25
N VAL A 110 7.79 3.49 7.28
CA VAL A 110 6.69 4.41 7.49
C VAL A 110 5.38 3.66 7.33
N ILE A 111 4.56 3.59 8.38
CA ILE A 111 3.21 3.05 8.29
C ILE A 111 2.24 4.23 8.22
N LEU A 112 1.56 4.37 7.08
CA LEU A 112 0.79 5.55 6.74
C LEU A 112 -0.71 5.31 6.94
N ASN A 113 -1.37 6.21 7.65
CA ASN A 113 -2.83 6.36 7.60
C ASN A 113 -3.21 7.31 6.46
N TYR A 114 -4.41 7.11 5.92
CA TYR A 114 -5.03 8.02 4.98
C TYR A 114 -6.53 8.17 5.30
N PRO A 115 -7.22 9.21 4.80
CA PRO A 115 -8.67 9.36 4.94
C PRO A 115 -9.44 8.16 4.39
N LEU A 116 -10.68 7.94 4.82
CA LEU A 116 -11.47 6.78 4.41
C LEU A 116 -12.79 7.22 3.75
N CYS A 117 -13.31 6.38 2.87
CA CYS A 117 -14.69 6.47 2.43
C CYS A 117 -15.65 6.04 3.55
N PRO A 118 -16.87 6.59 3.65
CA PRO A 118 -17.46 7.60 2.76
C PRO A 118 -17.11 9.05 3.13
N ASP A 119 -16.33 9.29 4.19
CA ASP A 119 -16.01 10.63 4.69
C ASP A 119 -15.25 11.46 3.64
N GLU A 120 -14.34 10.82 2.92
CA GLU A 120 -13.64 11.40 1.78
C GLU A 120 -13.72 10.48 0.55
N PRO A 121 -13.83 11.04 -0.68
CA PRO A 121 -13.87 10.24 -1.90
C PRO A 121 -12.52 9.58 -2.18
N LEU A 122 -12.51 8.46 -2.91
CA LEU A 122 -11.30 7.70 -3.23
C LEU A 122 -10.17 8.53 -3.88
N SER A 123 -10.53 9.54 -4.68
CA SER A 123 -9.56 10.46 -5.28
C SER A 123 -8.84 11.32 -4.22
N ALA A 124 -9.54 11.74 -3.17
CA ALA A 124 -8.95 12.48 -2.05
C ALA A 124 -8.03 11.58 -1.22
N ILE A 125 -8.35 10.29 -1.08
CA ILE A 125 -7.47 9.30 -0.45
C ILE A 125 -6.16 9.18 -1.22
N THR A 126 -6.25 9.04 -2.55
CA THR A 126 -5.06 8.97 -3.41
C THR A 126 -4.21 10.24 -3.29
N ASN A 127 -4.83 11.42 -3.25
CA ASN A 127 -4.12 12.69 -3.06
C ASN A 127 -3.50 12.83 -1.66
N ALA A 128 -4.15 12.32 -0.62
CA ALA A 128 -3.59 12.33 0.73
C ALA A 128 -2.33 11.46 0.84
N VAL A 129 -2.26 10.34 0.12
CA VAL A 129 -1.01 9.53 0.06
C VAL A 129 0.10 10.29 -0.67
N ARG A 130 -0.22 11.02 -1.75
CA ARG A 130 0.75 11.88 -2.46
C ARG A 130 1.29 12.99 -1.55
N GLU A 131 0.40 13.67 -0.82
CA GLU A 131 0.72 14.70 0.18
C GLU A 131 1.65 14.14 1.26
N ALA A 132 1.35 12.95 1.79
CA ALA A 132 2.18 12.31 2.80
C ALA A 132 3.59 11.99 2.30
N ILE A 133 3.73 11.49 1.06
CA ILE A 133 5.04 11.20 0.46
C ILE A 133 5.81 12.49 0.20
N GLN A 134 5.14 13.56 -0.24
CA GLN A 134 5.73 14.89 -0.39
C GLN A 134 6.28 15.42 0.95
N VAL A 135 5.47 15.37 2.01
CA VAL A 135 5.91 15.79 3.36
C VAL A 135 7.07 14.93 3.87
N LEU A 136 7.00 13.61 3.70
CA LEU A 136 8.13 12.73 4.06
C LEU A 136 9.41 13.08 3.32
N TRP A 137 9.32 13.42 2.04
CA TRP A 137 10.47 13.80 1.21
C TRP A 137 11.07 15.15 1.68
N GLN A 138 10.21 16.12 2.01
CA GLN A 138 10.61 17.44 2.52
C GLN A 138 11.24 17.34 3.92
N ASP A 139 10.64 16.57 4.82
CA ASP A 139 11.06 16.42 6.21
C ASP A 139 12.11 15.33 6.43
N ALA A 140 12.56 14.66 5.36
CA ALA A 140 13.45 13.51 5.44
C ALA A 140 14.70 13.76 6.30
N SER A 141 15.34 14.92 6.17
CA SER A 141 16.53 15.27 6.95
C SER A 141 16.24 15.37 8.46
N ILE A 142 15.08 15.94 8.84
CA ILE A 142 14.62 16.10 10.23
C ILE A 142 14.24 14.74 10.86
N LEU A 143 13.78 13.82 10.01
CA LEU A 143 13.40 12.45 10.39
C LEU A 143 14.58 11.46 10.33
N GLY A 144 15.74 11.86 9.81
CA GLY A 144 16.90 10.97 9.62
C GLY A 144 16.69 9.95 8.50
N LEU A 145 15.93 10.33 7.46
CA LEU A 145 15.56 9.51 6.32
C LEU A 145 16.34 9.94 5.07
N ASP A 146 16.62 8.96 4.22
CA ASP A 146 17.22 9.20 2.91
C ASP A 146 16.12 9.48 1.87
N ARG A 147 15.91 10.76 1.56
CA ARG A 147 14.91 11.22 0.58
C ARG A 147 15.14 10.72 -0.85
N HIS A 148 16.30 10.11 -1.13
CA HIS A 148 16.64 9.56 -2.44
C HIS A 148 16.42 8.05 -2.53
N ARG A 149 15.93 7.39 -1.47
CA ARG A 149 15.71 5.93 -1.45
C ARG A 149 14.37 5.57 -0.81
N PHE A 150 13.28 6.02 -1.42
CA PHE A 150 11.92 5.64 -1.02
C PHE A 150 11.40 4.48 -1.87
N VAL A 151 10.84 3.47 -1.23
CA VAL A 151 10.12 2.35 -1.85
C VAL A 151 8.73 2.29 -1.23
N VAL A 152 7.70 2.04 -2.03
CA VAL A 152 6.33 1.93 -1.52
C VAL A 152 5.85 0.48 -1.58
N ALA A 153 5.27 -0.01 -0.50
CA ALA A 153 4.64 -1.33 -0.47
C ALA A 153 3.20 -1.19 0.04
N GLY A 154 2.31 -2.07 -0.38
CA GLY A 154 0.93 -2.00 0.05
C GLY A 154 0.14 -3.27 -0.18
N HIS A 155 -0.89 -3.44 0.64
CA HIS A 155 -1.76 -4.62 0.63
C HIS A 155 -3.18 -4.25 0.24
N SER A 156 -3.82 -5.03 -0.63
CA SER A 156 -5.23 -4.84 -0.99
C SER A 156 -5.47 -3.43 -1.56
N ALA A 157 -6.34 -2.63 -0.92
CA ALA A 157 -6.50 -1.20 -1.20
C ALA A 157 -5.17 -0.41 -1.17
N GLY A 158 -4.19 -0.82 -0.36
CA GLY A 158 -2.84 -0.26 -0.36
C GLY A 158 -2.02 -0.66 -1.60
N GLY A 159 -2.25 -1.86 -2.15
CA GLY A 159 -1.64 -2.29 -3.41
C GLY A 159 -2.14 -1.47 -4.60
N HIS A 160 -3.43 -1.10 -4.59
CA HIS A 160 -3.97 -0.09 -5.51
C HIS A 160 -3.23 1.25 -5.40
N LEU A 161 -3.06 1.74 -4.17
CA LEU A 161 -2.41 3.02 -3.91
C LEU A 161 -0.93 3.00 -4.32
N VAL A 162 -0.21 1.88 -4.14
CA VAL A 162 1.15 1.68 -4.67
C VAL A 162 1.19 1.96 -6.18
N ALA A 163 0.29 1.33 -6.94
CA ALA A 163 0.26 1.51 -8.39
C ALA A 163 -0.10 2.97 -8.77
N GLN A 164 -1.03 3.60 -8.05
CA GLN A 164 -1.33 5.04 -8.22
C GLN A 164 -0.11 5.93 -7.94
N MET A 165 0.71 5.62 -6.94
CA MET A 165 1.90 6.40 -6.61
C MET A 165 2.98 6.28 -7.69
N LEU A 166 3.12 5.11 -8.33
CA LEU A 166 4.04 4.90 -9.46
C LEU A 166 3.57 5.56 -10.77
N CYS A 167 2.34 6.07 -10.83
CA CYS A 167 1.81 6.90 -11.92
C CYS A 167 1.86 8.41 -11.61
N THR A 168 2.39 8.83 -10.46
CA THR A 168 2.28 10.22 -9.99
C THR A 168 3.41 11.10 -10.53
N ASN A 169 3.09 12.23 -11.15
CA ASN A 169 4.07 13.24 -11.55
C ASN A 169 4.57 14.03 -10.32
N TRP A 170 5.60 13.50 -9.64
CA TRP A 170 6.18 14.11 -8.43
C TRP A 170 6.69 15.55 -8.63
N PRO A 171 7.44 15.89 -9.71
CA PRO A 171 7.81 17.28 -10.02
C PRO A 171 6.63 18.24 -10.15
N GLY A 172 5.44 17.72 -10.49
CA GLY A 172 4.21 18.51 -10.59
C GLY A 172 3.58 18.85 -9.23
N LEU A 173 3.96 18.14 -8.16
CA LEU A 173 3.55 18.44 -6.78
C LEU A 173 4.55 19.37 -6.09
N ASP A 174 5.84 19.17 -6.35
CA ASP A 174 6.94 20.00 -5.88
C ASP A 174 8.07 19.94 -6.91
N ALA A 175 8.49 21.09 -7.43
CA ALA A 175 9.53 21.16 -8.46
C ALA A 175 10.89 20.62 -8.00
N GLY A 176 11.12 20.49 -6.69
CA GLY A 176 12.33 19.88 -6.13
C GLY A 176 12.30 18.35 -6.10
N MET A 177 11.12 17.73 -6.22
CA MET A 177 10.99 16.27 -6.21
C MET A 177 11.40 15.69 -7.57
N PRO A 178 12.31 14.69 -7.59
CA PRO A 178 12.70 14.07 -8.85
C PRO A 178 11.58 13.16 -9.37
N LEU A 179 11.53 12.95 -10.69
CA LEU A 179 10.56 12.04 -11.32
C LEU A 179 10.62 10.64 -10.69
N ASP A 180 11.82 10.18 -10.34
CA ASP A 180 12.09 8.90 -9.69
C ASP A 180 12.10 8.99 -8.15
N THR A 181 11.25 9.84 -7.55
CA THR A 181 11.11 9.94 -6.08
C THR A 181 10.94 8.55 -5.45
N LEU A 182 10.15 7.68 -6.06
CA LEU A 182 10.00 6.29 -5.67
C LEU A 182 10.88 5.38 -6.53
N LYS A 183 11.71 4.56 -5.89
CA LYS A 183 12.63 3.59 -6.53
C LYS A 183 11.95 2.29 -6.95
N GLY A 184 10.66 2.17 -6.65
CA GLY A 184 9.80 1.08 -7.08
C GLY A 184 8.67 0.86 -6.10
N GLY A 185 7.83 -0.12 -6.40
CA GLY A 185 6.75 -0.51 -5.51
C GLY A 185 6.45 -1.99 -5.47
N ILE A 186 5.80 -2.42 -4.40
CA ILE A 186 5.37 -3.79 -4.15
C ILE A 186 3.88 -3.76 -3.86
N ALA A 187 3.07 -4.26 -4.78
CA ALA A 187 1.62 -4.33 -4.64
C ALA A 187 1.19 -5.77 -4.35
N ILE A 188 0.72 -6.01 -3.13
CA ILE A 188 0.30 -7.31 -2.63
C ILE A 188 -1.23 -7.38 -2.67
N SER A 189 -1.78 -8.34 -3.39
CA SER A 189 -3.23 -8.60 -3.48
C SER A 189 -4.03 -7.35 -3.89
N GLY A 190 -3.48 -6.54 -4.80
CA GLY A 190 -4.01 -5.22 -5.14
C GLY A 190 -5.27 -5.23 -6.01
N LEU A 191 -5.94 -4.08 -6.07
CA LEU A 191 -7.11 -3.82 -6.92
C LEU A 191 -6.75 -2.76 -7.96
N PHE A 192 -6.74 -3.14 -9.24
CA PHE A 192 -6.24 -2.31 -10.32
C PHE A 192 -7.28 -1.93 -11.36
N ASP A 193 -8.40 -2.67 -11.45
CA ASP A 193 -9.63 -2.34 -12.15
C ASP A 193 -10.77 -2.33 -11.13
N LEU A 194 -11.29 -1.14 -10.82
CA LEU A 194 -12.30 -0.93 -9.79
C LEU A 194 -13.73 -1.04 -10.33
N ARG A 195 -13.92 -1.14 -11.65
CA ARG A 195 -15.25 -1.22 -12.26
C ARG A 195 -16.07 -2.41 -11.75
N PRO A 196 -15.49 -3.60 -11.50
CA PRO A 196 -16.22 -4.71 -10.88
C PRO A 196 -16.79 -4.37 -9.50
N LEU A 197 -16.11 -3.51 -8.72
CA LEU A 197 -16.55 -3.16 -7.37
C LEU A 197 -17.86 -2.37 -7.37
N VAL A 198 -18.21 -1.68 -8.47
CA VAL A 198 -19.44 -0.88 -8.58
C VAL A 198 -20.69 -1.71 -8.27
N ARG A 199 -20.64 -3.02 -8.54
CA ARG A 199 -21.72 -3.99 -8.31
C ARG A 199 -21.53 -4.85 -7.05
N THR A 200 -20.80 -4.36 -6.06
CA THR A 200 -20.55 -5.07 -4.79
C THR A 200 -20.99 -4.25 -3.60
N SER A 201 -21.22 -4.90 -2.46
CA SER A 201 -21.54 -4.27 -1.18
C SER A 201 -20.47 -3.26 -0.75
N ILE A 202 -19.22 -3.48 -1.17
CA ILE A 202 -18.08 -2.58 -0.95
C ILE A 202 -18.38 -1.16 -1.46
N ASN A 203 -19.07 -1.03 -2.62
CA ASN A 203 -19.38 0.27 -3.21
C ASN A 203 -20.33 1.14 -2.37
N GLY A 204 -20.98 0.59 -1.34
CA GLY A 204 -21.83 1.37 -0.44
C GLY A 204 -21.09 2.55 0.20
N ALA A 205 -19.81 2.38 0.55
CA ALA A 205 -18.97 3.46 1.06
C ALA A 205 -18.28 4.27 -0.05
N LEU A 206 -17.75 3.59 -1.09
CA LEU A 206 -16.98 4.27 -2.13
C LEU A 206 -17.84 5.16 -3.04
N ARG A 207 -19.11 4.79 -3.25
CA ARG A 207 -20.09 5.51 -4.06
C ARG A 207 -19.59 5.83 -5.47
N LEU A 208 -18.90 4.87 -6.09
CA LEU A 208 -18.40 4.99 -7.45
C LEU A 208 -19.49 4.63 -8.46
N ASP A 209 -19.60 5.44 -9.50
CA ASP A 209 -20.13 4.98 -10.79
C ASP A 209 -19.02 4.35 -11.63
N THR A 210 -19.37 3.72 -12.75
CA THR A 210 -18.41 3.06 -13.64
C THR A 210 -17.31 4.00 -14.13
N ALA A 211 -17.64 5.26 -14.42
CA ALA A 211 -16.69 6.24 -14.93
C ALA A 211 -15.70 6.68 -13.83
N ALA A 212 -16.17 6.87 -12.60
CA ALA A 212 -15.35 7.15 -11.44
C ALA A 212 -14.46 5.96 -11.08
N ALA A 213 -15.00 4.74 -11.15
CA ALA A 213 -14.22 3.52 -10.95
C ALA A 213 -13.09 3.40 -11.98
N GLU A 214 -13.37 3.64 -13.27
CA GLU A 214 -12.37 3.65 -14.32
C GLU A 214 -11.29 4.72 -14.08
N ARG A 215 -11.68 5.96 -13.79
CA ARG A 215 -10.73 7.06 -13.51
C ARG A 215 -9.81 6.77 -12.31
N ASN A 216 -10.29 6.01 -11.32
CA ASN A 216 -9.50 5.66 -10.14
C ASN A 216 -8.75 4.32 -10.31
N SER A 217 -8.83 3.65 -11.46
CA SER A 217 -8.20 2.35 -11.70
C SER A 217 -6.80 2.52 -12.29
N PRO A 218 -5.73 2.12 -11.57
CA PRO A 218 -4.36 2.23 -12.09
C PRO A 218 -4.11 1.33 -13.31
N LEU A 219 -4.97 0.34 -13.59
CA LEU A 219 -4.95 -0.38 -14.86
C LEU A 219 -5.05 0.56 -16.06
N PHE A 220 -5.79 1.67 -15.99
CA PHE A 220 -5.90 2.62 -17.10
C PHE A 220 -4.91 3.78 -17.00
N GLY A 221 -4.06 3.79 -15.96
CA GLY A 221 -2.99 4.76 -15.79
C GLY A 221 -1.80 4.52 -16.72
N THR A 222 -0.87 5.47 -16.69
CA THR A 222 0.44 5.38 -17.35
C THR A 222 1.50 5.36 -16.25
N PRO A 223 2.29 4.29 -16.11
CA PRO A 223 3.41 4.27 -15.17
C PRO A 223 4.45 5.31 -15.58
N LEU A 224 5.16 5.89 -14.61
CA LEU A 224 6.29 6.75 -14.94
C LEU A 224 7.38 5.95 -15.70
N PRO A 225 8.16 6.60 -16.58
CA PRO A 225 9.26 5.93 -17.28
C PRO A 225 10.24 5.25 -16.32
N GLY A 226 10.56 3.98 -16.59
CA GLY A 226 11.57 3.23 -15.83
C GLY A 226 11.14 2.79 -14.42
N VAL A 227 9.87 2.96 -14.03
CA VAL A 227 9.42 2.44 -12.72
C VAL A 227 9.49 0.92 -12.68
N SER A 228 9.72 0.42 -11.47
CA SER A 228 9.68 -1.01 -11.20
C SER A 228 8.56 -1.35 -10.22
N LEU A 229 7.79 -2.39 -10.56
CA LEU A 229 6.66 -2.87 -9.77
C LEU A 229 6.82 -4.38 -9.53
N THR A 230 6.68 -4.82 -8.30
CA THR A 230 6.45 -6.24 -7.96
C THR A 230 4.98 -6.43 -7.64
N LEU A 231 4.36 -7.43 -8.26
CA LEU A 231 3.03 -7.90 -7.94
C LEU A 231 3.13 -9.23 -7.20
N ALA A 232 2.31 -9.40 -6.17
CA ALA A 232 2.23 -10.66 -5.43
C ALA A 232 0.78 -10.91 -5.04
N VAL A 233 0.28 -12.11 -5.25
CA VAL A 233 -1.09 -12.53 -4.90
C VAL A 233 -1.00 -13.88 -4.22
N GLY A 234 -1.71 -14.03 -3.10
CA GLY A 234 -1.84 -15.30 -2.40
C GLY A 234 -2.43 -16.37 -3.31
N GLU A 235 -1.82 -17.54 -3.36
CA GLU A 235 -2.30 -18.67 -4.18
C GLU A 235 -3.77 -19.05 -3.91
N LEU A 236 -4.23 -18.83 -2.67
CA LEU A 236 -5.59 -19.18 -2.23
C LEU A 236 -6.57 -18.01 -2.37
N GLU A 237 -6.20 -16.94 -3.08
CA GLU A 237 -7.12 -15.84 -3.39
C GLU A 237 -8.04 -16.17 -4.56
N SER A 238 -9.07 -15.36 -4.76
CA SER A 238 -9.99 -15.53 -5.88
C SER A 238 -9.30 -15.25 -7.22
N ASP A 239 -9.81 -15.87 -8.29
CA ASP A 239 -9.37 -15.61 -9.67
C ASP A 239 -9.40 -14.12 -10.02
N ALA A 240 -10.29 -13.33 -9.39
CA ALA A 240 -10.35 -11.90 -9.61
C ALA A 240 -9.07 -11.16 -9.19
N PHE A 241 -8.46 -11.50 -8.05
CA PHE A 241 -7.20 -10.88 -7.63
C PHE A 241 -6.04 -11.30 -8.53
N HIS A 242 -6.02 -12.55 -8.98
CA HIS A 242 -5.05 -13.05 -9.96
C HIS A 242 -5.20 -12.34 -11.32
N ASP A 243 -6.42 -12.25 -11.86
CA ASP A 243 -6.71 -11.59 -13.14
C ASP A 243 -6.33 -10.11 -13.11
N GLN A 244 -6.75 -9.37 -12.07
CA GLN A 244 -6.45 -7.95 -11.97
C GLN A 244 -4.95 -7.68 -11.96
N SER A 245 -4.21 -8.46 -11.16
CA SER A 245 -2.77 -8.33 -11.04
C SER A 245 -2.06 -8.73 -12.35
N GLY A 246 -2.49 -9.82 -13.00
CA GLY A 246 -1.96 -10.26 -14.28
C GLY A 246 -2.19 -9.24 -15.40
N ARG A 247 -3.38 -8.64 -15.48
CA ARG A 247 -3.70 -7.60 -16.46
C ARG A 247 -2.87 -6.34 -16.25
N LEU A 248 -2.66 -5.92 -15.00
CA LEU A 248 -1.79 -4.78 -14.73
C LEU A 248 -0.34 -5.08 -15.14
N LEU A 249 0.18 -6.26 -14.76
CA LEU A 249 1.53 -6.72 -15.11
C LEU A 249 1.76 -6.62 -16.62
N GLN A 250 0.91 -7.26 -17.41
CA GLN A 250 1.05 -7.29 -18.87
C GLN A 250 0.97 -5.89 -19.48
N ARG A 251 0.03 -5.07 -19.01
CA ARG A 251 -0.16 -3.72 -19.54
C ARG A 251 1.03 -2.81 -19.21
N TRP A 252 1.56 -2.87 -18.00
CA TRP A 252 2.67 -2.03 -17.58
C TRP A 252 3.99 -2.45 -18.25
N ILE A 253 4.21 -3.75 -18.48
CA ILE A 253 5.33 -4.23 -19.33
C ILE A 253 5.20 -3.66 -20.74
N ALA A 254 4.00 -3.69 -21.33
CA ALA A 254 3.76 -3.12 -22.66
C ALA A 254 3.97 -1.58 -22.72
N GLN A 255 3.90 -0.89 -21.58
CA GLN A 255 4.18 0.54 -21.43
C GLN A 255 5.66 0.82 -21.05
N GLY A 256 6.51 -0.20 -20.98
CA GLY A 256 7.95 -0.07 -20.72
C GLY A 256 8.35 -0.06 -19.24
N ALA A 257 7.45 -0.42 -18.32
CA ALA A 257 7.79 -0.58 -16.90
C ALA A 257 8.49 -1.93 -16.63
N HIS A 258 9.33 -1.96 -15.60
CA HIS A 258 9.93 -3.19 -15.07
C HIS A 258 8.99 -3.85 -14.06
N ALA A 259 7.98 -4.57 -14.54
CA ALA A 259 7.02 -5.25 -13.68
C ALA A 259 7.30 -6.75 -13.56
N THR A 260 7.21 -7.29 -12.33
CA THR A 260 7.50 -8.69 -12.01
C THR A 260 6.41 -9.30 -11.13
N TRP A 261 6.38 -10.64 -11.06
CA TRP A 261 5.44 -11.39 -10.24
C TRP A 261 6.19 -12.29 -9.25
N ILE A 262 5.90 -12.17 -7.96
CA ILE A 262 6.39 -13.08 -6.93
C ILE A 262 5.22 -13.95 -6.43
N PRO A 263 5.29 -15.29 -6.58
CA PRO A 263 4.24 -16.18 -6.11
C PRO A 263 4.19 -16.22 -4.58
N LEU A 264 2.99 -16.44 -4.02
CA LEU A 264 2.77 -16.60 -2.58
C LEU A 264 2.05 -17.93 -2.29
N PRO A 265 2.75 -19.08 -2.38
CA PRO A 265 2.15 -20.40 -2.20
C PRO A 265 1.52 -20.58 -0.82
N GLY A 266 0.36 -21.23 -0.77
CA GLY A 266 -0.39 -21.52 0.46
C GLY A 266 -0.90 -20.30 1.23
N ARG A 267 -0.77 -19.08 0.69
CA ARG A 267 -1.25 -17.86 1.34
C ARG A 267 -2.61 -17.45 0.76
N HIS A 268 -3.51 -17.03 1.65
CA HIS A 268 -4.74 -16.33 1.29
C HIS A 268 -4.57 -14.81 1.49
N HIS A 269 -5.59 -14.03 1.13
CA HIS A 269 -5.57 -12.56 1.06
C HIS A 269 -4.90 -11.87 2.26
N PHE A 270 -5.22 -12.26 3.50
CA PHE A 270 -4.61 -11.66 4.69
C PHE A 270 -3.18 -12.15 4.94
N THR A 271 -2.91 -13.45 4.92
CA THR A 271 -1.55 -13.98 5.12
C THR A 271 -0.58 -13.56 4.01
N ALA A 272 -1.06 -13.16 2.83
CA ALA A 272 -0.22 -12.66 1.74
C ALA A 272 0.68 -11.49 2.20
N LEU A 273 0.16 -10.58 3.02
CA LEU A 273 0.92 -9.45 3.57
C LEU A 273 2.07 -9.88 4.46
N GLU A 274 1.92 -10.97 5.21
CA GLU A 274 2.95 -11.44 6.14
C GLU A 274 4.23 -11.91 5.42
N ALA A 275 4.14 -12.24 4.13
CA ALA A 275 5.30 -12.54 3.29
C ALA A 275 6.26 -11.35 3.16
N LEU A 276 5.75 -10.12 3.26
CA LEU A 276 6.56 -8.91 3.22
C LEU A 276 7.43 -8.77 4.49
N ALA A 277 7.03 -9.37 5.61
CA ALA A 277 7.74 -9.30 6.89
C ALA A 277 8.47 -10.60 7.26
N ASP A 278 8.47 -11.62 6.40
CA ASP A 278 9.26 -12.84 6.62
C ASP A 278 10.66 -12.65 6.01
N PRO A 279 11.74 -12.57 6.82
CA PRO A 279 13.10 -12.35 6.31
C PRO A 279 13.64 -13.47 5.42
N ARG A 280 12.94 -14.62 5.34
CA ARG A 280 13.30 -15.75 4.49
C ARG A 280 12.56 -15.72 3.14
N HIS A 281 11.58 -14.84 2.99
CA HIS A 281 10.72 -14.80 1.82
C HIS A 281 11.28 -13.86 0.74
N GLU A 282 11.12 -14.24 -0.53
CA GLU A 282 11.63 -13.49 -1.67
C GLU A 282 11.10 -12.04 -1.71
N LEU A 283 9.83 -11.84 -1.36
CA LEU A 283 9.19 -10.52 -1.29
C LEU A 283 9.89 -9.54 -0.33
N PHE A 284 10.40 -10.03 0.81
CA PHE A 284 11.19 -9.21 1.74
C PHE A 284 12.53 -8.81 1.12
N HIS A 285 13.20 -9.76 0.43
CA HIS A 285 14.46 -9.49 -0.25
C HIS A 285 14.32 -8.55 -1.46
N ASP A 286 13.22 -8.65 -2.22
CA ASP A 286 12.89 -7.72 -3.30
C ASP A 286 12.76 -6.28 -2.75
N ALA A 287 12.04 -6.12 -1.62
CA ALA A 287 11.95 -4.83 -0.94
C ALA A 287 13.33 -4.28 -0.51
N LEU A 288 14.18 -5.11 0.12
CA LEU A 288 15.54 -4.69 0.52
C LEU A 288 16.43 -4.31 -0.67
N GLY A 289 16.37 -5.09 -1.77
CA GLY A 289 17.11 -4.80 -2.99
C GLY A 289 16.75 -3.44 -3.56
N ARG A 290 15.45 -3.11 -3.60
CA ARG A 290 14.95 -1.80 -4.05
C ARG A 290 15.38 -0.65 -3.13
N LEU A 291 15.50 -0.91 -1.83
CA LEU A 291 16.00 0.06 -0.84
C LEU A 291 17.53 0.26 -0.92
N GLY A 292 18.24 -0.56 -1.70
CA GLY A 292 19.70 -0.58 -1.72
C GLY A 292 20.31 -0.97 -0.38
N VAL A 293 19.59 -1.78 0.41
CA VAL A 293 20.08 -2.34 1.67
C VAL A 293 20.74 -3.69 1.36
N PRO A 294 22.00 -3.91 1.76
CA PRO A 294 22.66 -5.19 1.54
C PRO A 294 21.85 -6.30 2.21
N ALA A 295 21.63 -7.41 1.52
CA ALA A 295 21.17 -8.62 2.20
C ALA A 295 22.26 -9.01 3.21
N SER A 296 21.95 -8.93 4.50
CA SER A 296 22.83 -9.48 5.54
C SER A 296 23.06 -10.96 5.21
N GLY A 297 24.33 -11.37 5.23
CA GLY A 297 24.82 -12.57 4.57
C GLY A 297 24.00 -13.82 4.84
N ARG A 298 23.72 -14.58 3.78
CA ARG A 298 23.59 -16.03 3.89
C ARG A 298 24.96 -16.55 4.35
N SER A 299 25.15 -16.68 5.66
CA SER A 299 26.16 -17.57 6.23
C SER A 299 25.49 -18.90 6.54
#